data_AF-A0A9D5YEE8-F1
#
_entry.id   AF-A0A9D5YEE8-F1
#
_cell.length_a   1.000
_cell.length_b   1.000
_cell.length_c   1.000
_cell.angle_alpha   90.00
_cell.angle_beta   90.00
_cell.angle_gamma   90.00
#
_symmetry.space_group_name_H-M   'P 1'
#
loop_
_entity.id
_entity.type
_entity.pdbx_description
1 polymer ?
#
loop_
_entity_poly.entity_id
_entity_poly.type
_entity_poly.pdbx_seq_one_letter_code
_entity_poly.pdbx_strand_id
1 'polypeptide(L)'
;MAFLSDIEIAQQCKMQPITDIAKKAGIPEDYLEQYGKYKAKIDLALMDKANTNGKLILVTAITPTPAGEGKTTTTIGLADGMTKIGEKVCVALREPSLGPVFGIKGGAAGGGYAQVVPMEDINLHFTGDFHAIGAANNLLAAMLDNHIHQGNALGIDVRKITWKRCVDMNDRQLRFVTDGLGG
;
A
#
# COMPACT_ATOMS: atom_id res chain seq x y z
N MET A 1 13.05 -26.88 17.46
CA MET A 1 12.90 -26.75 16.00
C MET A 1 13.45 -25.39 15.61
N ALA A 2 14.31 -25.29 14.61
CA ALA A 2 14.76 -24.00 14.08
C ALA A 2 13.70 -23.51 13.08
N PHE A 3 13.07 -22.37 13.36
CA PHE A 3 12.16 -21.71 12.44
C PHE A 3 12.95 -20.68 11.64
N LEU A 4 12.79 -20.70 10.32
CA LEU A 4 13.30 -19.63 9.47
C LEU A 4 12.54 -18.34 9.78
N SER A 5 13.24 -17.21 9.70
CA SER A 5 12.61 -15.90 9.74
C SER A 5 11.79 -15.62 8.48
N ASP A 6 10.84 -14.70 8.58
CA ASP A 6 9.97 -14.34 7.46
C ASP A 6 10.76 -13.91 6.21
N ILE A 7 11.85 -13.17 6.41
CA ILE A 7 12.70 -12.69 5.31
C ILE A 7 13.51 -13.81 4.65
N GLU A 8 13.98 -14.79 5.43
CA GLU A 8 14.66 -15.97 4.87
C GLU A 8 13.70 -16.80 4.01
N ILE A 9 12.44 -16.95 4.45
CA ILE A 9 11.39 -17.62 3.67
C ILE A 9 11.12 -16.85 2.37
N ALA A 10 10.99 -15.52 2.45
CA ALA A 10 10.76 -14.67 1.29
C ALA A 10 11.91 -14.74 0.27
N GLN A 11 13.17 -14.72 0.73
CA GLN A 11 14.36 -14.80 -0.13
C GLN A 11 14.54 -16.17 -0.81
N GLN A 12 14.07 -17.24 -0.16
CA GLN A 12 14.08 -18.59 -0.75
C GLN A 12 12.91 -18.84 -1.71
N CYS A 13 11.92 -17.94 -1.75
CA CYS A 13 10.76 -18.08 -2.63
C CYS A 13 11.15 -17.96 -4.10
N LYS A 14 10.85 -19.00 -4.89
CA LYS A 14 10.98 -18.94 -6.36
C LYS A 14 9.79 -18.19 -6.96
N MET A 15 9.91 -16.86 -7.03
CA MET A 15 8.90 -15.99 -7.62
C MET A 15 8.65 -16.32 -9.10
N GLN A 16 7.39 -16.20 -9.52
CA GLN A 16 7.01 -16.27 -10.93
C GLN A 16 6.98 -14.86 -11.51
N PRO A 17 7.34 -14.67 -12.80
CA PRO A 17 7.12 -13.41 -13.50
C PRO A 17 5.68 -12.92 -13.34
N ILE A 18 5.49 -11.62 -13.11
CA ILE A 18 4.16 -11.05 -12.89
C ILE A 18 3.23 -11.25 -14.09
N THR A 19 3.77 -11.36 -15.30
CA THR A 19 3.05 -11.68 -16.54
C THR A 19 2.39 -13.06 -16.47
N ASP A 20 3.06 -14.05 -15.86
CA ASP A 20 2.51 -15.39 -15.70
C ASP A 20 1.35 -15.39 -14.68
N ILE A 21 1.47 -14.58 -13.63
CA ILE A 21 0.42 -14.38 -12.63
C ILE A 21 -0.78 -13.65 -13.25
N ALA A 22 -0.55 -12.58 -14.01
CA ALA A 22 -1.57 -11.83 -14.73
C ALA A 22 -2.33 -12.73 -15.71
N LYS A 23 -1.63 -13.57 -16.47
CA LYS A 23 -2.23 -14.55 -17.38
C LYS A 23 -3.12 -15.56 -16.65
N LYS A 24 -2.70 -16.07 -15.48
CA LYS A 24 -3.53 -16.95 -14.64
C LYS A 24 -4.79 -16.25 -14.13
N ALA A 25 -4.70 -14.95 -13.84
CA ALA A 25 -5.82 -14.12 -13.43
C ALA A 25 -6.73 -13.69 -14.61
N GLY A 26 -6.37 -14.03 -15.86
CA GLY A 26 -7.12 -13.64 -17.04
C GLY A 26 -6.96 -12.16 -17.44
N ILE A 27 -5.87 -11.52 -17.01
CA ILE A 27 -5.53 -10.13 -17.34
C ILE A 27 -4.69 -10.13 -18.62
N PRO A 28 -5.16 -9.48 -19.72
CA PRO A 28 -4.38 -9.36 -20.95
C PRO A 28 -3.17 -8.44 -20.76
N GLU A 29 -2.11 -8.68 -21.54
CA GLU A 29 -0.85 -7.93 -21.46
C GLU A 29 -1.01 -6.43 -21.76
N ASP A 30 -1.94 -6.07 -22.65
CA ASP A 30 -2.26 -4.67 -22.99
C ASP A 30 -2.74 -3.85 -21.79
N TYR A 31 -3.22 -4.49 -20.72
CA TYR A 31 -3.68 -3.84 -19.49
C TYR A 31 -2.64 -3.90 -18.36
N LEU A 32 -1.41 -4.36 -18.64
CA LEU A 32 -0.39 -4.61 -17.64
C LEU A 32 0.80 -3.67 -17.83
N GLU A 33 1.02 -2.79 -16.85
CA GLU A 33 2.20 -1.92 -16.81
C GLU A 33 3.21 -2.48 -15.81
N GLN A 34 4.31 -3.07 -16.29
CA GLN A 34 5.28 -3.74 -15.43
C GLN A 34 6.20 -2.78 -14.66
N TYR A 35 6.37 -3.05 -13.36
CA TYR A 35 7.36 -2.41 -12.49
C TYR A 35 8.45 -3.43 -12.14
N GLY A 36 9.35 -3.63 -13.10
CA GLY A 36 10.31 -4.74 -13.07
C GLY A 36 9.62 -6.09 -13.33
N LYS A 37 10.24 -7.19 -12.90
CA LYS A 37 9.80 -8.55 -13.29
C LYS A 37 8.61 -9.09 -12.48
N TYR A 38 8.40 -8.59 -11.27
CA TYR A 38 7.53 -9.23 -10.27
C TYR A 38 6.39 -8.33 -9.76
N LYS A 39 6.22 -7.13 -10.34
CA LYS A 39 5.17 -6.18 -9.98
C LYS A 39 4.59 -5.55 -11.24
N ALA A 40 3.33 -5.18 -11.19
CA ALA A 40 2.69 -4.44 -12.27
C ALA A 40 1.51 -3.63 -11.75
N LYS A 41 1.17 -2.56 -12.44
CA LYS A 41 -0.13 -1.89 -12.35
C LYS A 41 -1.07 -2.47 -13.41
N ILE A 42 -2.36 -2.41 -13.11
CA ILE A 42 -3.43 -2.85 -14.01
C ILE A 42 -4.17 -1.60 -14.46
N ASP A 43 -4.31 -1.43 -15.78
CA ASP A 43 -5.11 -0.34 -16.35
C ASP A 43 -6.60 -0.53 -16.00
N LEU A 44 -7.21 0.54 -15.47
CA LEU A 44 -8.61 0.58 -15.06
C LEU A 44 -9.60 0.41 -16.22
N ALA A 45 -9.18 0.63 -17.48
CA ALA A 45 -10.02 0.34 -18.65
C ALA A 45 -10.42 -1.15 -18.74
N LEU A 46 -9.77 -2.04 -17.99
CA LEU A 46 -10.20 -3.43 -17.84
C LEU A 46 -11.55 -3.56 -17.11
N MET A 47 -11.89 -2.61 -16.23
CA MET A 47 -13.13 -2.61 -15.45
C MET A 47 -14.37 -2.51 -16.35
N ASP A 48 -14.27 -1.83 -17.50
CA ASP A 48 -15.37 -1.73 -18.46
C ASP A 48 -15.73 -3.06 -19.11
N LYS A 49 -14.84 -4.06 -19.01
CA LYS A 49 -15.04 -5.44 -19.50
C LYS A 49 -15.53 -6.39 -18.40
N ALA A 50 -15.60 -5.94 -17.15
CA ALA A 50 -15.99 -6.75 -16.02
C ALA A 50 -17.52 -6.83 -15.91
N ASN A 51 -18.08 -7.99 -16.25
CA ASN A 51 -19.53 -8.17 -16.37
C ASN A 51 -20.14 -9.01 -15.24
N THR A 52 -19.31 -9.55 -14.33
CA THR A 52 -19.73 -10.46 -13.27
C THR A 52 -18.94 -10.26 -12.00
N ASN A 53 -19.63 -10.19 -10.87
CA ASN A 53 -18.99 -10.15 -9.55
C ASN A 53 -18.71 -11.56 -9.02
N GLY A 54 -17.53 -11.76 -8.45
CA GLY A 54 -17.18 -12.95 -7.69
C GLY A 54 -17.80 -12.95 -6.28
N LYS A 55 -17.45 -13.95 -5.46
CA LYS A 55 -17.78 -13.95 -4.03
C LYS A 55 -16.79 -13.08 -3.27
N LEU A 56 -17.30 -12.22 -2.38
CA LEU A 56 -16.48 -11.40 -1.49
C LEU A 56 -16.39 -12.05 -0.11
N ILE A 57 -15.17 -12.35 0.33
CA ILE A 57 -14.89 -12.89 1.67
C ILE A 57 -14.12 -11.83 2.46
N LEU A 58 -14.72 -11.35 3.54
CA LEU A 58 -14.08 -10.39 4.44
C LEU A 58 -13.39 -11.14 5.59
N VAL A 59 -12.09 -10.91 5.75
CA VAL A 59 -11.34 -11.40 6.92
C VAL A 59 -11.24 -10.30 7.96
N THR A 60 -11.73 -10.60 9.17
CA THR A 60 -11.68 -9.70 10.33
C THR A 60 -11.00 -10.39 11.52
N ALA A 61 -10.74 -9.63 12.57
CA ALA A 61 -10.16 -10.12 13.82
C ALA A 61 -10.83 -9.45 15.02
N ILE A 62 -10.59 -10.02 16.21
CA ILE A 62 -10.93 -9.39 17.48
C ILE A 62 -10.12 -8.11 17.71
N THR A 63 -10.42 -7.39 18.79
CA THR A 63 -9.63 -6.24 19.23
C THR A 63 -8.14 -6.61 19.34
N PRO A 64 -7.22 -5.83 18.74
CA PRO A 64 -5.80 -6.15 18.76
C PRO A 64 -5.23 -6.24 20.18
N THR A 65 -4.33 -7.20 20.38
CA THR A 65 -3.60 -7.46 21.62
C THR A 65 -2.10 -7.52 21.34
N PRO A 66 -1.23 -7.33 22.36
CA PRO A 66 0.22 -7.44 22.18
C PRO A 66 0.69 -8.82 21.68
N ALA A 67 -0.14 -9.87 21.77
CA ALA A 67 0.19 -11.20 21.29
C ALA A 67 0.19 -11.30 19.75
N GLY A 68 -0.58 -10.43 19.07
CA GLY A 68 -0.75 -10.43 17.62
C GLY A 68 -1.76 -11.48 17.14
N GLU A 69 -2.67 -11.06 16.26
CA GLU A 69 -3.81 -11.89 15.83
C GLU A 69 -3.59 -12.58 14.47
N GLY A 70 -2.52 -12.23 13.73
CA GLY A 70 -2.18 -12.89 12.47
C GLY A 70 -3.19 -12.69 11.34
N LYS A 71 -4.03 -11.64 11.37
CA LYS A 71 -5.10 -11.39 10.39
C LYS A 71 -4.64 -11.47 8.92
N THR A 72 -3.53 -10.81 8.60
CA THR A 72 -2.98 -10.81 7.22
C THR A 72 -2.48 -12.20 6.83
N THR A 73 -1.77 -12.88 7.73
CA THR A 73 -1.32 -14.27 7.54
C THR A 73 -2.49 -15.20 7.25
N THR A 74 -3.58 -15.09 8.02
CA THR A 74 -4.81 -15.89 7.79
C THR A 74 -5.47 -15.54 6.46
N THR A 75 -5.46 -14.27 6.04
CA THR A 75 -6.03 -13.84 4.76
C THR A 75 -5.30 -14.49 3.58
N ILE A 76 -3.96 -14.47 3.60
CA ILE A 76 -3.12 -15.07 2.56
C ILE A 76 -3.25 -16.60 2.60
N GLY A 77 -3.15 -17.20 3.78
CA GLY A 77 -3.25 -18.65 3.94
C GLY A 77 -4.61 -19.21 3.54
N LEU A 78 -5.70 -18.48 3.78
CA LEU A 78 -7.04 -18.85 3.29
C LEU A 78 -7.07 -18.88 1.76
N ALA A 79 -6.54 -17.86 1.09
CA ALA A 79 -6.51 -17.80 -0.37
C ALA A 79 -5.62 -18.90 -0.98
N ASP A 80 -4.47 -19.20 -0.37
CA ASP A 80 -3.62 -20.32 -0.76
C ASP A 80 -4.35 -21.66 -0.61
N GLY A 81 -5.09 -21.84 0.50
CA GLY A 81 -5.90 -23.02 0.75
C GLY A 81 -7.04 -23.18 -0.26
N MET A 82 -7.75 -22.09 -0.58
CA MET A 82 -8.80 -22.07 -1.60
C MET A 82 -8.24 -22.40 -3.00
N THR A 83 -7.08 -21.85 -3.34
CA THR A 83 -6.40 -22.16 -4.60
C THR A 83 -6.03 -23.65 -4.68
N LYS A 84 -5.57 -24.26 -3.57
CA LYS A 84 -5.25 -25.69 -3.51
C LYS A 84 -6.45 -26.60 -3.73
N ILE A 85 -7.67 -26.16 -3.39
CA ILE A 85 -8.90 -26.93 -3.64
C ILE A 85 -9.53 -26.62 -5.01
N GLY A 86 -8.86 -25.83 -5.85
CA GLY A 86 -9.27 -25.56 -7.23
C GLY A 86 -10.10 -24.29 -7.43
N GLU A 87 -10.30 -23.48 -6.39
CA GLU A 87 -11.02 -22.22 -6.50
C GLU A 87 -10.15 -21.12 -7.13
N LYS A 88 -10.78 -20.24 -7.92
CA LYS A 88 -10.12 -19.04 -8.47
C LYS A 88 -10.24 -17.90 -7.46
N VAL A 89 -9.13 -17.54 -6.82
CA VAL A 89 -9.10 -16.55 -5.73
C VAL A 89 -8.00 -15.51 -5.97
N CYS A 90 -8.28 -14.29 -5.54
CA CYS A 90 -7.32 -13.18 -5.46
C CYS A 90 -7.44 -12.55 -4.06
N VAL A 91 -6.33 -12.00 -3.56
CA VAL A 91 -6.30 -11.28 -2.29
C VAL A 91 -6.11 -9.79 -2.56
N ALA A 92 -6.92 -8.96 -1.92
CA ALA A 92 -6.73 -7.52 -1.86
C ALA A 92 -6.21 -7.12 -0.46
N LEU A 93 -5.03 -6.53 -0.40
CA LEU A 93 -4.39 -6.04 0.83
C LEU A 93 -4.10 -4.54 0.73
N ARG A 94 -3.76 -3.92 1.87
CA ARG A 94 -3.30 -2.54 1.93
C ARG A 94 -1.78 -2.47 1.78
N GLU A 95 -1.29 -1.48 1.06
CA GLU A 95 0.13 -1.12 1.07
C GLU A 95 0.52 -0.58 2.46
N PRO A 96 1.64 -1.04 3.05
CA PRO A 96 2.15 -0.49 4.30
C PRO A 96 2.82 0.87 4.10
N SER A 97 2.75 1.73 5.12
CA SER A 97 3.46 3.02 5.15
C SER A 97 4.96 2.81 5.30
N LEU A 98 5.75 3.67 4.63
CA LEU A 98 7.21 3.65 4.62
C LEU A 98 7.79 4.01 5.99
N GLY A 99 7.24 5.02 6.66
CA GLY A 99 7.77 5.55 7.93
C GLY A 99 7.98 4.48 9.02
N PRO A 100 6.97 3.65 9.34
CA PRO A 100 7.07 2.56 10.31
C PRO A 100 8.19 1.56 10.05
N VAL A 101 8.55 1.31 8.79
CA VAL A 101 9.61 0.35 8.43
C VAL A 101 10.97 0.73 9.03
N PHE A 102 11.23 2.03 9.18
CA PHE A 102 12.44 2.56 9.80
C PHE A 102 12.31 2.79 11.33
N GLY A 103 11.18 2.43 11.92
CA GLY A 103 10.92 2.54 13.36
C GLY A 103 10.77 1.17 14.04
N ILE A 104 9.57 0.58 13.94
CA ILE A 104 9.24 -0.71 14.54
C ILE A 104 9.00 -1.72 13.41
N LYS A 105 9.72 -2.85 13.47
CA LYS A 105 9.81 -3.97 12.50
C LYS A 105 8.70 -3.99 11.41
N GLY A 106 9.09 -3.72 10.16
CA GLY A 106 8.21 -3.61 8.99
C GLY A 106 7.78 -4.96 8.38
N GLY A 107 6.93 -5.73 9.05
CA GLY A 107 6.36 -6.97 8.51
C GLY A 107 4.85 -6.87 8.29
N ALA A 108 4.40 -6.25 7.19
CA ALA A 108 2.98 -6.01 6.94
C ALA A 108 2.32 -6.97 5.94
N ALA A 109 3.12 -7.76 5.21
CA ALA A 109 2.66 -8.59 4.08
C ALA A 109 2.44 -10.08 4.45
N GLY A 110 2.00 -10.37 5.68
CA GLY A 110 1.81 -11.74 6.18
C GLY A 110 2.97 -12.22 7.05
N GLY A 111 3.13 -13.53 7.19
CA GLY A 111 4.19 -14.14 8.00
C GLY A 111 4.29 -15.66 7.81
N GLY A 112 5.44 -16.23 8.13
CA GLY A 112 5.75 -17.63 7.89
C GLY A 112 5.69 -17.97 6.40
N TYR A 113 4.99 -19.04 6.03
CA TYR A 113 4.82 -19.45 4.63
C TYR A 113 3.61 -18.82 3.92
N ALA A 114 2.87 -17.94 4.60
CA ALA A 114 1.74 -17.20 4.03
C ALA A 114 2.12 -15.71 3.95
N GLN A 115 2.79 -15.34 2.86
CA GLN A 115 3.32 -14.00 2.61
C GLN A 115 3.01 -13.53 1.19
N VAL A 116 2.95 -12.21 1.00
CA VAL A 116 3.03 -11.58 -0.33
C VAL A 116 4.47 -11.12 -0.58
N VAL A 117 4.99 -11.39 -1.77
CA VAL A 117 6.34 -11.06 -2.20
C VAL A 117 6.32 -10.26 -3.51
N PRO A 118 7.30 -9.39 -3.80
CA PRO A 118 8.54 -9.13 -3.05
C PRO A 118 8.36 -8.20 -1.83
N MET A 119 8.69 -8.70 -0.64
CA MET A 119 8.45 -7.99 0.63
C MET A 119 9.28 -6.70 0.76
N GLU A 120 10.50 -6.69 0.25
CA GLU A 120 11.40 -5.53 0.26
C GLU A 120 10.82 -4.34 -0.52
N ASP A 121 10.27 -4.60 -1.71
CA ASP A 121 9.66 -3.55 -2.51
C ASP A 121 8.38 -3.04 -1.87
N ILE A 122 7.53 -3.95 -1.37
CA ILE A 122 6.24 -3.62 -0.72
C ILE A 122 6.42 -2.73 0.50
N ASN A 123 7.48 -2.94 1.27
CA ASN A 123 7.78 -2.16 2.47
C ASN A 123 8.51 -0.84 2.19
N LEU A 124 8.95 -0.61 0.95
CA LEU A 124 9.69 0.60 0.59
C LEU A 124 8.86 1.48 -0.33
N HIS A 125 9.30 1.69 -1.56
CA HIS A 125 8.64 2.60 -2.50
C HIS A 125 7.56 1.91 -3.32
N PHE A 126 7.49 0.58 -3.26
CA PHE A 126 6.62 -0.29 -4.03
C PHE A 126 6.45 0.15 -5.49
N THR A 127 5.31 0.77 -5.84
CA THR A 127 5.06 1.33 -7.18
C THR A 127 4.88 2.85 -7.19
N GLY A 128 5.16 3.51 -6.05
CA GLY A 128 5.17 4.97 -5.91
C GLY A 128 3.85 5.60 -5.48
N ASP A 129 2.86 4.81 -5.05
CA ASP A 129 1.50 5.28 -4.78
C ASP A 129 1.46 6.29 -3.62
N PHE A 130 2.17 6.01 -2.53
CA PHE A 130 2.24 6.93 -1.39
C PHE A 130 3.02 8.21 -1.72
N HIS A 131 4.00 8.15 -2.63
CA HIS A 131 4.66 9.36 -3.14
C HIS A 131 3.70 10.23 -3.93
N ALA A 132 2.88 9.63 -4.80
CA ALA A 132 1.87 10.34 -5.57
C ALA A 132 0.80 10.99 -4.67
N ILE A 133 0.34 10.27 -3.64
CA ILE A 133 -0.60 10.81 -2.63
C ILE A 133 0.03 12.00 -1.88
N GLY A 134 1.27 11.85 -1.43
CA GLY A 134 2.01 12.92 -0.75
C GLY A 134 2.20 14.15 -1.63
N ALA A 135 2.57 13.95 -2.90
CA ALA A 135 2.72 15.03 -3.88
C ALA A 135 1.41 15.78 -4.10
N ALA A 136 0.30 15.08 -4.31
CA ALA A 136 -1.02 15.68 -4.47
C ALA A 136 -1.46 16.46 -3.21
N ASN A 137 -1.27 15.88 -2.02
CA ASN A 137 -1.60 16.53 -0.75
C ASN A 137 -0.83 17.85 -0.55
N ASN A 138 0.47 17.80 -0.80
CA ASN A 138 1.36 18.93 -0.58
C ASN A 138 1.26 19.99 -1.67
N LEU A 139 0.88 19.61 -2.90
CA LEU A 139 0.51 20.55 -3.95
C LEU A 139 -0.69 21.40 -3.51
N LEU A 140 -1.74 20.79 -2.96
CA LEU A 140 -2.90 21.54 -2.47
C LEU A 140 -2.51 22.48 -1.32
N ALA A 141 -1.66 22.05 -0.39
CA ALA A 141 -1.14 22.92 0.67
C ALA A 141 -0.35 24.11 0.09
N ALA A 142 0.51 23.88 -0.90
CA ALA A 142 1.26 24.94 -1.57
C ALA A 142 0.35 25.92 -2.34
N MET A 143 -0.68 25.42 -3.02
CA MET A 143 -1.65 26.26 -3.73
C MET A 143 -2.46 27.13 -2.76
N LEU A 144 -2.82 26.59 -1.59
CA LEU A 144 -3.53 27.33 -0.55
C LEU A 144 -2.70 28.51 -0.03
N ASP A 145 -1.45 28.27 0.34
CA ASP A 145 -0.55 29.33 0.82
C ASP A 145 -0.26 30.35 -0.28
N ASN A 146 -0.04 29.90 -1.52
CA ASN A 146 0.15 30.79 -2.67
C ASN A 146 -1.09 31.66 -2.91
N HIS A 147 -2.30 31.11 -2.83
CA HIS A 147 -3.53 31.89 -2.99
C HIS A 147 -3.65 33.00 -1.94
N ILE A 148 -3.27 32.71 -0.69
CA ILE A 148 -3.25 33.70 0.40
C ILE A 148 -2.19 34.78 0.13
N HIS A 149 -0.99 34.36 -0.27
CA HIS A 149 0.11 35.27 -0.58
C HIS A 149 -0.20 36.22 -1.75
N GLN A 150 -0.88 35.73 -2.79
CA GLN A 150 -1.20 36.49 -4.01
C GLN A 150 -2.44 37.40 -3.88
N GLY A 151 -2.89 37.69 -2.65
CA GLY A 151 -3.96 38.66 -2.39
C GLY A 151 -5.23 38.09 -1.77
N ASN A 152 -5.26 36.78 -1.49
CA ASN A 152 -6.32 36.13 -0.71
C ASN A 152 -7.75 36.52 -1.12
N ALA A 153 -8.06 36.46 -2.42
CA ALA A 153 -9.35 36.91 -2.95
C ALA A 153 -10.57 36.16 -2.36
N LEU A 154 -10.36 35.00 -1.75
CA LEU A 154 -11.39 34.19 -1.08
C LEU A 154 -11.59 34.55 0.40
N GLY A 155 -10.81 35.48 0.95
CA GLY A 155 -10.93 35.91 2.35
C GLY A 155 -10.65 34.79 3.36
N ILE A 156 -9.70 33.90 3.06
CA ILE A 156 -9.35 32.75 3.91
C ILE A 156 -8.72 33.24 5.22
N ASP A 157 -9.28 32.81 6.35
CA ASP A 157 -8.68 33.00 7.68
C ASP A 157 -7.63 31.92 7.93
N VAL A 158 -6.36 32.31 7.92
CA VAL A 158 -5.20 31.41 8.07
C VAL A 158 -5.25 30.56 9.34
N ARG A 159 -5.93 31.03 10.39
CA ARG A 159 -6.05 30.34 11.69
C ARG A 159 -7.06 29.18 11.65
N LYS A 160 -7.89 29.14 10.61
CA LYS A 160 -8.96 28.15 10.43
C LYS A 160 -8.65 27.13 9.34
N ILE A 161 -7.46 27.17 8.77
CA ILE A 161 -7.02 26.17 7.79
C ILE A 161 -6.93 24.81 8.50
N THR A 162 -7.69 23.85 8.00
CA THR A 162 -7.69 22.47 8.50
C THR A 162 -6.84 21.53 7.65
N TRP A 163 -6.51 21.94 6.41
CA TRP A 163 -5.63 21.18 5.53
C TRP A 163 -4.21 21.19 6.07
N LYS A 164 -3.53 20.03 6.08
CA LYS A 164 -2.16 19.89 6.59
C LYS A 164 -1.25 19.30 5.51
N ARG A 165 0.01 19.72 5.52
CA ARG A 165 1.09 19.01 4.81
C ARG A 165 1.27 17.61 5.40
N CYS A 166 1.79 16.68 4.60
CA CYS A 166 2.07 15.32 5.04
C CYS A 166 3.43 14.83 4.51
N VAL A 167 3.97 13.82 5.21
CA VAL A 167 5.16 13.09 4.80
C VAL A 167 5.02 11.66 5.30
N ASP A 168 5.40 10.68 4.48
CA ASP A 168 5.39 9.27 4.88
C ASP A 168 6.66 8.91 5.67
N MET A 169 6.82 9.58 6.81
CA MET A 169 7.94 9.42 7.75
C MET A 169 7.43 9.50 9.18
N ASN A 170 8.09 8.78 10.08
CA ASN A 170 7.85 8.89 11.52
C ASN A 170 8.56 10.11 12.12
N ASP A 171 8.18 11.30 11.66
CA ASP A 171 8.80 12.56 12.10
C ASP A 171 7.89 13.32 13.08
N ARG A 172 8.25 13.27 14.37
CA ARG A 172 7.51 13.97 15.41
C ARG A 172 7.75 15.49 15.43
N GLN A 173 8.83 15.97 14.82
CA GLN A 173 9.20 17.38 14.78
C GLN A 173 8.17 18.22 14.00
N LEU A 174 7.51 17.60 13.02
CA LEU A 174 6.55 18.26 12.13
C LEU A 174 5.10 18.26 12.63
N ARG A 175 4.83 17.82 13.87
CA ARG A 175 3.45 17.74 14.41
C ARG A 175 2.78 19.11 14.55
N PHE A 176 3.55 20.09 15.03
CA PHE A 176 3.15 21.47 15.27
C PHE A 176 4.27 22.38 14.80
N VAL A 177 3.99 23.19 13.78
CA VAL A 177 4.97 24.07 13.14
C VAL A 177 4.35 25.43 12.90
N THR A 178 5.21 26.44 12.83
CA THR A 178 4.88 27.75 12.27
C THR A 178 5.69 27.90 10.99
N ASP A 179 5.03 28.03 9.84
CA ASP A 179 5.64 28.24 8.52
C ASP A 179 5.31 29.65 8.00
N GLY A 180 5.77 29.99 6.78
CA GLY A 180 5.54 31.31 6.17
C GLY A 180 6.26 32.49 6.87
N LEU A 181 7.37 32.21 7.57
CA LEU A 181 8.20 33.23 8.20
C LEU A 181 9.18 33.85 7.20
N GLY A 182 9.78 35.00 7.55
CA GLY A 182 10.92 35.57 6.80
C GLY A 182 10.63 36.82 5.96
N GLY A 183 9.37 37.29 5.94
CA GLY A 183 8.98 38.51 5.22
C GLY A 183 8.64 38.26 3.76
#